data_AF-A0A497T044-F1
#
_entry.id   AF-A0A497T044-F1
#
_cell.length_a   1.000
_cell.length_b   1.000
_cell.length_c   1.000
_cell.angle_alpha   90.00
_cell.angle_beta   90.00
_cell.angle_gamma   90.00
#
_symmetry.space_group_name_H-M   'P 1'
#
loop_
_entity.id
_entity.type
_entity.pdbx_description
1 polymer ?
#
loop_
_entity_poly.entity_id
_entity_poly.type
_entity_poly.pdbx_seq_one_letter_code
_entity_poly.pdbx_strand_id
1 'polypeptide(L)'
;MDQAHFYLGKYGTYVERDIGGYFQARALIDVEMPEEISQKVRDYLEGNIGPERYTNPKSYYFDDLKRTIENYGTPLTEVVGKVIENSRYSRRAVLTLFEPHYIYEEKPNVFIEFQPRFWNDDGNLVSIPVLSVRSLDMVNFFRENVEYFTALNRDILERLELEVEEGPLTMMVNNAHIYEKDLEKGKRRKEKLKYSSHLIRSRNPNNATKSLWDVILRKGVESDDPRAKGRKMRDIKVWVRVENPVPEIDYETFDPNMAKLYTDQVTGRMKTDHAYDEYERMCGEPFDQVEGILRNIEKNPNRRRHLIMIGRKGDINRVLEEREIPCPRYVVLQPEVEDEKMKLNPFIGFRSNDAYGAFPYDWIAFNLFIREKVMEPLSERGYDVEMGPLDWESASMHIYGRDMEKLKFMGDFE
;
A
#
# COMPACT_ATOMS: atom_id res chain seq x y z
N MET A 1 -23.04 -26.14 -3.00
CA MET A 1 -22.28 -24.94 -2.60
C MET A 1 -21.18 -24.70 -3.64
N ASP A 2 -21.53 -24.77 -4.93
CA ASP A 2 -20.53 -24.93 -5.97
C ASP A 2 -20.57 -23.74 -6.94
N GLN A 3 -19.43 -23.04 -6.96
CA GLN A 3 -18.92 -22.13 -8.00
C GLN A 3 -19.25 -20.63 -7.88
N ALA A 4 -18.54 -19.95 -6.97
CA ALA A 4 -18.17 -18.55 -7.18
C ALA A 4 -16.85 -18.49 -7.97
N HIS A 5 -16.91 -18.08 -9.24
CA HIS A 5 -15.72 -17.83 -10.05
C HIS A 5 -15.49 -16.32 -10.21
N PHE A 6 -14.54 -15.75 -9.48
CA PHE A 6 -13.96 -14.45 -9.81
C PHE A 6 -12.74 -14.67 -10.69
N TYR A 7 -12.82 -14.26 -11.95
CA TYR A 7 -11.72 -14.36 -12.90
C TYR A 7 -11.11 -12.98 -13.15
N LEU A 8 -10.10 -12.65 -12.35
CA LEU A 8 -9.08 -11.65 -12.64
C LEU A 8 -7.80 -12.44 -13.01
N GLY A 9 -7.13 -12.04 -14.08
CA GLY A 9 -6.28 -12.88 -14.95
C GLY A 9 -5.07 -13.58 -14.31
N LYS A 10 -4.28 -14.26 -15.16
CA LYS A 10 -3.20 -15.20 -14.83
C LYS A 10 -2.07 -14.65 -13.93
N TYR A 11 -2.09 -13.36 -13.57
CA TYR A 11 -1.22 -12.73 -12.58
C TYR A 11 -1.98 -11.53 -11.98
N GLY A 12 -2.14 -11.44 -10.65
CA GLY A 12 -2.49 -10.18 -9.97
C GLY A 12 -3.61 -10.17 -8.91
N THR A 13 -4.39 -11.24 -8.73
CA THR A 13 -5.51 -11.25 -7.76
C THR A 13 -5.69 -12.59 -7.06
N TYR A 14 -5.92 -12.56 -5.75
CA TYR A 14 -6.25 -13.74 -4.95
C TYR A 14 -7.62 -13.58 -4.31
N VAL A 15 -8.46 -14.60 -4.41
CA VAL A 15 -9.76 -14.68 -3.71
C VAL A 15 -9.53 -15.49 -2.44
N GLU A 16 -9.85 -14.93 -1.27
CA GLU A 16 -9.59 -15.57 0.03
C GLU A 16 -10.76 -16.42 0.53
N ARG A 17 -12.01 -15.94 0.54
CA ARG A 17 -13.17 -16.73 1.04
C ARG A 17 -14.52 -16.03 0.79
N ASP A 18 -15.61 -16.78 0.99
CA ASP A 18 -16.94 -16.25 1.34
C ASP A 18 -16.96 -16.00 2.86
N ILE A 19 -17.14 -14.74 3.27
CA ILE A 19 -17.20 -14.34 4.69
C ILE A 19 -18.52 -13.60 4.93
N GLY A 20 -19.61 -14.37 5.06
CA GLY A 20 -20.90 -13.84 5.50
C GLY A 20 -21.55 -12.86 4.51
N GLY A 21 -21.82 -13.33 3.27
CA GLY A 21 -22.63 -12.61 2.28
C GLY A 21 -21.86 -11.70 1.33
N TYR A 22 -20.53 -11.85 1.27
CA TYR A 22 -19.66 -11.19 0.29
C TYR A 22 -18.33 -11.93 0.13
N PHE A 23 -17.74 -11.80 -1.06
CA PHE A 23 -16.47 -12.43 -1.42
C PHE A 23 -15.35 -11.43 -1.28
N GLN A 24 -14.24 -11.83 -0.66
CA GLN A 24 -13.07 -10.99 -0.45
C GLN A 24 -11.87 -11.47 -1.27
N ALA A 25 -11.11 -10.49 -1.75
CA ALA A 25 -9.93 -10.66 -2.54
C ALA A 25 -8.90 -9.59 -2.21
N ARG A 26 -7.67 -9.93 -2.53
CA ARG A 26 -6.48 -9.12 -2.42
C ARG A 26 -5.99 -8.86 -3.85
N ALA A 27 -5.88 -7.59 -4.25
CA ALA A 27 -5.72 -7.24 -5.67
C ALA A 27 -4.68 -6.13 -5.92
N LEU A 28 -3.83 -6.37 -6.91
CA LEU A 28 -2.94 -5.37 -7.49
C LEU A 28 -3.34 -5.18 -8.95
N ILE A 29 -3.81 -3.97 -9.29
CA ILE A 29 -4.53 -3.70 -10.53
C ILE A 29 -3.88 -2.52 -11.24
N ASP A 30 -3.26 -2.74 -12.41
CA ASP A 30 -2.93 -1.64 -13.31
C ASP A 30 -4.14 -1.40 -14.23
N VAL A 31 -4.59 -0.15 -14.32
CA VAL A 31 -5.75 0.27 -15.11
C VAL A 31 -5.30 1.33 -16.11
N GLU A 32 -5.59 1.11 -17.39
CA GLU A 32 -5.45 2.17 -18.40
C GLU A 32 -6.39 3.32 -18.04
N MET A 33 -5.85 4.53 -18.02
CA MET A 33 -6.66 5.69 -17.69
C MET A 33 -7.72 5.91 -18.77
N PRO A 34 -8.98 6.17 -18.39
CA PRO A 34 -10.01 6.46 -19.37
C PRO A 34 -9.66 7.74 -20.15
N GLU A 35 -9.84 7.72 -21.47
CA GLU A 35 -9.69 8.91 -22.31
C GLU A 35 -10.65 10.01 -21.84
N GLU A 36 -11.92 9.63 -21.61
CA GLU A 36 -12.98 10.54 -21.17
C GLU A 36 -13.37 10.31 -19.71
N ILE A 37 -13.34 11.39 -18.92
CA ILE A 37 -13.98 11.42 -17.59
C ILE A 37 -15.48 11.58 -17.75
N SER A 38 -16.27 10.72 -17.10
CA SER A 38 -17.73 10.78 -17.19
C SER A 38 -18.29 12.10 -16.69
N GLN A 39 -19.40 12.56 -17.28
CA GLN A 39 -20.06 13.81 -16.86
C GLN A 39 -20.38 13.83 -15.36
N LYS A 40 -20.72 12.66 -14.81
CA LYS A 40 -20.99 12.48 -13.38
C LYS A 40 -19.78 12.87 -12.50
N VAL A 41 -18.57 12.46 -12.88
CA VAL A 41 -17.34 12.81 -12.14
C VAL A 41 -17.00 14.29 -12.36
N ARG A 42 -17.17 14.82 -13.58
CA ARG A 42 -16.96 16.26 -13.87
C ARG A 42 -17.88 17.14 -13.04
N ASP A 43 -19.18 16.84 -13.04
CA ASP A 43 -20.18 17.56 -12.25
C ASP A 43 -19.84 17.57 -10.75
N TYR A 44 -19.26 16.48 -10.23
CA TYR A 44 -18.82 16.41 -8.84
C TYR A 44 -17.61 17.31 -8.55
N LEU A 45 -16.59 17.24 -9.42
CA LEU A 45 -15.38 18.06 -9.30
C LEU A 45 -15.71 19.56 -9.38
N GLU A 46 -16.60 19.94 -10.28
CA GLU A 46 -17.09 21.30 -10.47
C GLU A 46 -18.06 21.77 -9.36
N GLY A 47 -18.49 20.87 -8.47
CA GLY A 47 -19.45 21.19 -7.41
C GLY A 47 -20.90 21.37 -7.90
N ASN A 48 -21.21 20.99 -9.14
CA ASN A 48 -22.54 21.07 -9.75
C ASN A 48 -23.51 20.05 -9.16
N ILE A 49 -22.99 18.93 -8.62
CA ILE A 49 -23.78 17.97 -7.84
C ILE A 49 -23.25 17.86 -6.42
N GLY A 50 -24.16 18.02 -5.45
CA GLY A 50 -23.87 17.75 -4.05
C GLY A 50 -23.72 16.25 -3.78
N PRO A 51 -23.05 15.87 -2.67
CA PRO A 51 -22.83 14.47 -2.29
C PRO A 51 -24.14 13.68 -2.11
N GLU A 52 -25.26 14.38 -1.87
CA GLU A 52 -26.61 13.81 -1.85
C GLU A 52 -27.01 13.17 -3.18
N ARG A 53 -26.63 13.68 -4.36
CA ARG A 53 -27.01 13.05 -5.65
C ARG A 53 -26.16 11.83 -6.00
N TYR A 54 -25.14 11.55 -5.18
CA TYR A 54 -24.41 10.29 -5.13
C TYR A 54 -25.03 9.31 -4.11
N THR A 55 -26.34 9.41 -3.81
CA THR A 55 -27.12 8.63 -2.81
C THR A 55 -26.92 7.11 -2.88
N ASN A 56 -25.82 6.67 -2.32
CA ASN A 56 -25.65 5.48 -1.50
C ASN A 56 -24.80 6.01 -0.31
N PRO A 57 -24.96 5.53 0.94
CA PRO A 57 -24.32 6.11 2.14
C PRO A 57 -22.78 6.10 2.22
N LYS A 58 -22.10 6.03 1.06
CA LYS A 58 -20.67 5.89 0.82
C LYS A 58 -20.07 7.10 0.05
N SER A 59 -20.81 8.19 -0.17
CA SER A 59 -20.28 9.45 -0.75
C SER A 59 -19.30 10.20 0.16
N TYR A 60 -19.24 9.85 1.45
CA TYR A 60 -18.27 10.38 2.42
C TYR A 60 -16.81 10.33 1.95
N TYR A 61 -16.46 9.37 1.07
CA TYR A 61 -15.11 9.22 0.57
C TYR A 61 -14.67 10.39 -0.30
N PHE A 62 -15.58 10.95 -1.10
CA PHE A 62 -15.22 12.01 -2.01
C PHE A 62 -15.16 13.36 -1.33
N ASP A 63 -15.98 13.63 -0.30
CA ASP A 63 -15.98 14.93 0.38
C ASP A 63 -14.71 15.12 1.23
N ASP A 64 -14.29 14.09 1.97
CA ASP A 64 -13.03 14.16 2.72
C ASP A 64 -11.81 14.20 1.79
N LEU A 65 -11.90 13.53 0.64
CA LEU A 65 -10.87 13.54 -0.39
C LEU A 65 -10.80 14.89 -1.10
N LYS A 66 -11.94 15.47 -1.49
CA LYS A 66 -12.04 16.82 -2.05
C LYS A 66 -11.49 17.86 -1.08
N ARG A 67 -11.90 17.81 0.19
CA ARG A 67 -11.35 18.67 1.24
C ARG A 67 -9.84 18.47 1.43
N THR A 68 -9.35 17.23 1.35
CA THR A 68 -7.92 16.94 1.43
C THR A 68 -7.19 17.52 0.21
N ILE A 69 -7.75 17.44 -0.99
CA ILE A 69 -7.19 18.05 -2.20
C ILE A 69 -7.30 19.57 -2.17
N GLU A 70 -8.35 20.17 -1.61
CA GLU A 70 -8.44 21.62 -1.48
C GLU A 70 -7.43 22.15 -0.46
N ASN A 71 -7.23 21.44 0.65
CA ASN A 71 -6.30 21.83 1.70
C ASN A 71 -4.84 21.51 1.37
N TYR A 72 -4.58 20.47 0.57
CA TYR A 72 -3.24 19.97 0.29
C TYR A 72 -2.91 19.87 -1.20
N GLY A 73 -3.80 20.25 -2.11
CA GLY A 73 -3.59 20.18 -3.56
C GLY A 73 -2.51 21.15 -4.02
N THR A 74 -2.53 22.39 -3.52
CA THR A 74 -1.43 23.35 -3.77
C THR A 74 -0.10 22.84 -3.20
N PRO A 75 -0.02 22.41 -1.92
CA PRO A 75 1.16 21.72 -1.40
C PRO A 75 1.58 20.49 -2.22
N LEU A 76 0.64 19.68 -2.71
CA LEU A 76 0.94 18.47 -3.48
C LEU A 76 1.52 18.83 -4.85
N THR A 77 0.94 19.80 -5.55
CA THR A 77 1.54 20.29 -6.80
C THR A 77 2.93 20.85 -6.55
N GLU A 78 3.14 21.68 -5.52
CA GLU A 78 4.47 22.21 -5.18
C GLU A 78 5.47 21.09 -4.87
N VAL A 79 5.05 20.08 -4.10
CA VAL A 79 5.88 18.92 -3.76
C VAL A 79 6.24 18.13 -5.00
N VAL A 80 5.26 17.84 -5.87
CA VAL A 80 5.49 17.12 -7.12
C VAL A 80 6.45 17.90 -8.03
N GLY A 81 6.23 19.21 -8.19
CA GLY A 81 7.11 20.09 -8.95
C GLY A 81 8.55 20.05 -8.42
N LYS A 82 8.75 20.31 -7.13
CA LYS A 82 10.07 20.24 -6.48
C LYS A 82 10.71 18.86 -6.62
N VAL A 83 9.90 17.80 -6.54
CA VAL A 83 10.37 16.43 -6.69
C VAL A 83 10.90 16.18 -8.09
N ILE A 84 10.19 16.62 -9.13
CA ILE A 84 10.55 16.45 -10.53
C ILE A 84 11.79 17.28 -10.89
N GLU A 85 11.90 18.51 -10.37
CA GLU A 85 13.08 19.37 -10.54
C GLU A 85 14.37 18.69 -10.04
N ASN A 86 14.28 18.02 -8.89
CA ASN A 86 15.44 17.39 -8.25
C ASN A 86 15.74 15.99 -8.80
N SER A 87 14.73 15.29 -9.28
CA SER A 87 14.89 13.95 -9.85
C SER A 87 13.77 13.65 -10.83
N ARG A 88 14.14 13.23 -12.05
CA ARG A 88 13.21 12.74 -13.09
C ARG A 88 12.54 11.41 -12.73
N TYR A 89 12.83 10.89 -11.55
CA TYR A 89 12.20 9.73 -10.96
C TYR A 89 12.03 9.96 -9.47
N SER A 90 10.81 9.81 -8.95
CA SER A 90 10.62 9.92 -7.50
C SER A 90 9.38 9.20 -6.98
N ARG A 91 9.55 8.73 -5.75
CA ARG A 91 8.59 8.04 -4.89
C ARG A 91 8.33 8.82 -3.59
N ARG A 92 8.68 10.11 -3.60
CA ARG A 92 8.60 10.99 -2.43
C ARG A 92 7.31 11.83 -2.43
N ALA A 93 6.71 12.07 -3.59
CA ALA A 93 5.41 12.73 -3.67
C ALA A 93 4.32 11.75 -3.22
N VAL A 94 3.79 11.99 -2.03
CA VAL A 94 2.84 11.09 -1.37
C VAL A 94 1.80 11.93 -0.64
N LEU A 95 0.52 11.70 -0.96
CA LEU A 95 -0.63 12.26 -0.27
C LEU A 95 -1.30 11.17 0.57
N THR A 96 -1.11 11.22 1.89
CA THR A 96 -1.86 10.37 2.82
C THR A 96 -3.30 10.85 2.92
N LEU A 97 -4.25 9.94 2.76
CA LEU A 97 -5.68 10.22 2.76
C LEU A 97 -6.36 9.75 4.04
N PHE A 98 -5.85 8.67 4.66
CA PHE A 98 -6.36 8.13 5.92
C PHE A 98 -5.59 8.72 7.12
N GLU A 99 -6.31 9.18 8.14
CA GLU A 99 -5.72 9.71 9.37
C GLU A 99 -5.92 8.75 10.56
N PRO A 100 -5.00 8.74 11.55
CA PRO A 100 -5.09 7.86 12.71
C PRO A 100 -6.44 7.89 13.44
N HIS A 101 -7.05 9.06 13.59
CA HIS A 101 -8.34 9.20 14.30
C HIS A 101 -9.51 8.48 13.62
N TYR A 102 -9.41 8.19 12.31
CA TYR A 102 -10.46 7.48 11.58
C TYR A 102 -10.70 6.07 12.10
N ILE A 103 -9.73 5.44 12.80
CA ILE A 103 -9.94 4.11 13.40
C ILE A 103 -11.10 4.09 14.42
N TYR A 104 -11.43 5.25 14.99
CA TYR A 104 -12.51 5.40 15.97
C TYR A 104 -13.85 5.78 15.32
N GLU A 105 -13.87 6.04 14.02
CA GLU A 105 -15.07 6.48 13.31
C GLU A 105 -15.98 5.34 12.85
N GLU A 106 -17.27 5.64 12.73
CA GLU A 106 -18.25 4.68 12.25
C GLU A 106 -18.15 4.45 10.73
N LYS A 107 -17.60 5.39 9.96
CA LYS A 107 -17.50 5.28 8.49
C LYS A 107 -16.15 5.84 8.01
N PRO A 108 -15.03 5.19 8.36
CA PRO A 108 -13.72 5.72 8.03
C PRO A 108 -13.46 5.66 6.53
N ASN A 109 -12.55 6.53 6.07
CA ASN A 109 -12.10 6.58 4.68
C ASN A 109 -11.64 5.20 4.17
N VAL A 110 -11.82 4.93 2.88
CA VAL A 110 -11.34 3.70 2.21
C VAL A 110 -10.01 3.90 1.52
N PHE A 111 -9.69 5.13 1.13
CA PHE A 111 -8.41 5.46 0.52
C PHE A 111 -7.38 5.67 1.61
N ILE A 112 -6.22 5.04 1.43
CA ILE A 112 -5.12 5.14 2.37
C ILE A 112 -4.16 6.23 1.89
N GLU A 113 -3.76 6.16 0.62
CA GLU A 113 -2.69 6.99 0.08
C GLU A 113 -2.75 7.09 -1.44
N PHE A 114 -2.41 8.27 -1.96
CA PHE A 114 -2.21 8.53 -3.38
C PHE A 114 -0.77 8.99 -3.63
N GLN A 115 -0.09 8.38 -4.60
CA GLN A 115 1.30 8.68 -4.96
C GLN A 115 1.39 8.98 -6.46
N PRO A 116 1.47 10.25 -6.87
CA PRO A 116 1.79 10.59 -8.26
C PRO A 116 3.26 10.22 -8.50
N ARG A 117 3.51 9.06 -9.11
CA ARG A 117 4.86 8.63 -9.47
C ARG A 117 5.20 9.11 -10.87
N PHE A 118 6.47 9.34 -11.09
CA PHE A 118 7.02 9.74 -12.37
C PHE A 118 8.16 8.82 -12.75
N TRP A 119 8.20 8.43 -14.01
CA TRP A 119 9.27 7.63 -14.58
C TRP A 119 9.71 8.24 -15.89
N ASN A 120 11.01 8.33 -16.10
CA ASN A 120 11.62 8.59 -17.39
C ASN A 120 11.71 7.33 -18.27
N ASP A 121 10.88 7.23 -19.31
CA ASP A 121 10.96 6.20 -20.34
C ASP A 121 11.52 6.81 -21.64
N ASP A 122 12.72 6.40 -22.04
CA ASP A 122 13.42 6.89 -23.24
C ASP A 122 13.52 8.42 -23.39
N GLY A 123 13.54 9.16 -22.28
CA GLY A 123 13.63 10.63 -22.26
C GLY A 123 12.30 11.34 -22.00
N ASN A 124 11.17 10.63 -22.05
CA ASN A 124 9.85 11.14 -21.78
C ASN A 124 9.48 10.91 -20.31
N LEU A 125 8.91 11.92 -19.67
CA LEU A 125 8.36 11.77 -18.33
C LEU A 125 6.97 11.11 -18.45
N VAL A 126 6.75 10.04 -17.70
CA VAL A 126 5.48 9.30 -17.64
C VAL A 126 4.94 9.34 -16.21
N SER A 127 3.67 9.72 -16.05
CA SER A 127 2.98 9.75 -14.76
C SER A 127 2.26 8.42 -14.50
N ILE A 128 2.63 7.72 -13.43
CA ILE A 128 2.05 6.42 -13.05
C ILE A 128 1.53 6.55 -11.61
N PRO A 129 0.33 7.11 -11.39
CA PRO A 129 -0.19 7.24 -10.05
C PRO A 129 -0.41 5.86 -9.40
N VAL A 130 -0.09 5.77 -8.12
CA VAL A 130 -0.35 4.59 -7.29
C VAL A 130 -1.33 4.96 -6.19
N LEU A 131 -2.37 4.15 -6.03
CA LEU A 131 -3.43 4.33 -5.05
C LEU A 131 -3.52 3.10 -4.15
N SER A 132 -3.27 3.29 -2.85
CA SER A 132 -3.49 2.26 -1.84
C SER A 132 -4.90 2.38 -1.27
N VAL A 133 -5.66 1.27 -1.28
CA VAL A 133 -7.08 1.21 -0.91
C VAL A 133 -7.30 0.12 0.13
N ARG A 134 -7.83 0.50 1.29
CA ARG A 134 -8.13 -0.43 2.39
C ARG A 134 -9.20 -1.45 2.00
N SER A 135 -10.26 -0.99 1.35
CA SER A 135 -11.43 -1.81 1.04
C SER A 135 -12.21 -1.21 -0.13
N LEU A 136 -12.43 -1.98 -1.19
CA LEU A 136 -13.12 -1.51 -2.40
C LEU A 136 -14.19 -2.49 -2.85
N ASP A 137 -15.41 -1.98 -3.05
CA ASP A 137 -16.46 -2.73 -3.75
C ASP A 137 -16.18 -2.64 -5.25
N MET A 138 -15.77 -3.77 -5.81
CA MET A 138 -15.24 -3.84 -7.17
C MET A 138 -16.32 -3.67 -8.24
N VAL A 139 -17.60 -3.89 -7.90
CA VAL A 139 -18.70 -3.75 -8.87
C VAL A 139 -19.22 -2.32 -8.87
N ASN A 140 -19.43 -1.74 -7.69
CA ASN A 140 -20.19 -0.50 -7.58
C ASN A 140 -19.35 0.77 -7.56
N PHE A 141 -18.03 0.69 -7.27
CA PHE A 141 -17.19 1.88 -7.13
C PHE A 141 -15.85 1.81 -7.85
N PHE A 142 -15.48 0.68 -8.45
CA PHE A 142 -14.18 0.56 -9.11
C PHE A 142 -13.99 1.61 -10.21
N ARG A 143 -14.96 1.72 -11.13
CA ARG A 143 -14.88 2.65 -12.26
C ARG A 143 -14.88 4.11 -11.82
N GLU A 144 -15.79 4.50 -10.94
CA GLU A 144 -15.88 5.87 -10.44
C GLU A 144 -14.59 6.31 -9.73
N ASN A 145 -13.96 5.41 -8.98
CA ASN A 145 -12.68 5.71 -8.34
C ASN A 145 -11.55 5.85 -9.35
N VAL A 146 -11.48 4.97 -10.36
CA VAL A 146 -10.50 5.11 -11.45
C VAL A 146 -10.65 6.47 -12.15
N GLU A 147 -11.87 6.81 -12.58
CA GLU A 147 -12.13 8.09 -13.25
C GLU A 147 -11.76 9.29 -12.37
N TYR A 148 -12.08 9.24 -11.08
CA TYR A 148 -11.75 10.31 -10.14
C TYR A 148 -10.24 10.51 -9.99
N PHE A 149 -9.48 9.44 -9.74
CA PHE A 149 -8.04 9.56 -9.53
C PHE A 149 -7.28 9.86 -10.83
N THR A 150 -7.82 9.47 -12.00
CA THR A 150 -7.34 9.97 -13.29
C THR A 150 -7.54 11.47 -13.41
N ALA A 151 -8.73 11.99 -13.08
CA ALA A 151 -8.99 13.43 -13.13
C ALA A 151 -8.10 14.22 -12.15
N LEU A 152 -7.87 13.70 -10.94
CA LEU A 152 -6.94 14.29 -9.98
C LEU A 152 -5.49 14.31 -10.53
N ASN A 153 -5.04 13.21 -11.12
CA ASN A 153 -3.70 13.15 -11.71
C ASN A 153 -3.55 14.18 -12.83
N ARG A 154 -4.56 14.30 -13.72
CA ARG A 154 -4.63 15.30 -14.78
C ARG A 154 -4.52 16.73 -14.25
N ASP A 155 -5.34 17.09 -13.26
CA ASP A 155 -5.29 18.42 -12.64
C ASP A 155 -3.90 18.73 -12.05
N ILE A 156 -3.24 17.76 -11.43
CA ILE A 156 -1.86 17.92 -10.95
C ILE A 156 -0.89 18.18 -12.12
N LEU A 157 -0.97 17.40 -13.20
CA LEU A 157 -0.09 17.55 -14.37
C LEU A 157 -0.31 18.89 -15.07
N GLU A 158 -1.56 19.29 -15.26
CA GLU A 158 -1.95 20.56 -15.88
C GLU A 158 -1.41 21.75 -15.08
N ARG A 159 -1.57 21.76 -13.75
CA ARG A 159 -1.06 22.83 -12.88
C ARG A 159 0.45 22.95 -12.86
N LEU A 160 1.15 21.87 -13.15
CA LEU A 160 2.61 21.85 -13.21
C LEU A 160 3.14 22.26 -14.57
N GLU A 161 2.27 22.44 -15.57
CA GLU A 161 2.64 22.76 -16.95
C GLU A 161 3.68 21.78 -17.53
N LEU A 162 3.62 20.52 -17.10
CA LEU A 162 4.59 19.51 -17.51
C LEU A 162 4.11 18.77 -18.75
N GLU A 163 5.00 18.62 -19.73
CA GLU A 163 4.82 17.66 -20.83
C GLU A 163 5.11 16.24 -20.30
N VAL A 164 4.07 15.57 -19.82
CA VAL A 164 4.14 14.21 -19.25
C VAL A 164 3.15 13.31 -19.96
N GLU A 165 3.59 12.12 -20.33
CA GLU A 165 2.70 11.07 -20.80
C GLU A 165 1.91 10.48 -19.62
N GLU A 166 0.60 10.29 -19.80
CA GLU A 166 -0.21 9.58 -18.82
C GLU A 166 0.02 8.08 -18.92
N GLY A 167 0.65 7.51 -17.88
CA GLY A 167 0.75 6.07 -17.69
C GLY A 167 -0.48 5.49 -17.00
N PRO A 168 -0.49 4.17 -16.72
CA PRO A 168 -1.61 3.52 -16.07
C PRO A 168 -1.74 3.93 -14.59
N LEU A 169 -2.98 3.96 -14.09
CA LEU A 169 -3.26 4.03 -12.65
C LEU A 169 -3.03 2.65 -12.03
N THR A 170 -2.15 2.57 -11.02
CA THR A 170 -1.99 1.37 -10.21
C THR A 170 -2.85 1.46 -8.96
N MET A 171 -3.71 0.48 -8.72
CA MET A 171 -4.46 0.34 -7.48
C MET A 171 -3.99 -0.88 -6.69
N MET A 172 -3.63 -0.66 -5.43
CA MET A 172 -3.28 -1.70 -4.49
C MET A 172 -4.42 -1.83 -3.47
N VAL A 173 -5.19 -2.91 -3.57
CA VAL A 173 -6.46 -3.07 -2.86
C VAL A 173 -6.38 -4.21 -1.85
N ASN A 174 -6.37 -3.84 -0.57
CA ASN A 174 -6.18 -4.77 0.55
C ASN A 174 -7.41 -5.65 0.78
N ASN A 175 -8.60 -5.15 0.46
CA ASN A 175 -9.86 -5.88 0.57
C ASN A 175 -10.78 -5.51 -0.61
N ALA A 176 -10.43 -6.02 -1.78
CA ALA A 176 -11.32 -6.02 -2.93
C ALA A 176 -12.49 -6.96 -2.63
N HIS A 177 -13.72 -6.49 -2.76
CA HIS A 177 -14.88 -7.34 -2.47
C HIS A 177 -16.03 -7.12 -3.43
N ILE A 178 -16.87 -8.16 -3.52
CA ILE A 178 -18.12 -8.13 -4.26
C ILE A 178 -19.20 -8.69 -3.35
N TYR A 179 -20.25 -7.90 -3.14
CA TYR A 179 -21.41 -8.33 -2.37
C TYR A 179 -22.15 -9.44 -3.10
N GLU A 180 -22.73 -10.38 -2.34
CA GLU A 180 -23.46 -11.51 -2.92
C GLU A 180 -24.56 -11.07 -3.90
N LYS A 181 -25.32 -10.02 -3.53
CA LYS A 181 -26.35 -9.40 -4.39
C LYS A 181 -25.82 -8.86 -5.73
N ASP A 182 -24.52 -8.60 -5.83
CA ASP A 182 -23.86 -8.01 -6.99
C ASP A 182 -23.01 -9.02 -7.77
N LEU A 183 -23.03 -10.31 -7.38
CA LEU A 183 -22.26 -11.37 -8.06
C LEU A 183 -22.57 -11.47 -9.54
N GLU A 184 -23.85 -11.45 -9.91
CA GLU A 184 -24.25 -11.54 -11.32
C GLU A 184 -23.73 -10.36 -12.14
N LYS A 185 -23.62 -9.17 -11.53
CA LYS A 185 -23.03 -7.99 -12.19
C LYS A 185 -21.51 -8.15 -12.37
N GLY A 186 -20.85 -8.81 -11.42
CA GLY A 186 -19.41 -9.08 -11.42
C GLY A 186 -18.98 -10.18 -12.40
N LYS A 187 -19.91 -11.00 -12.91
CA LYS A 187 -19.65 -12.01 -13.95
C LYS A 187 -19.41 -11.33 -15.31
N ARG A 188 -18.20 -10.80 -15.53
CA ARG A 188 -17.75 -10.32 -16.86
C ARG A 188 -16.50 -11.08 -17.33
N ARG A 189 -16.24 -10.97 -18.65
CA ARG A 189 -15.27 -11.79 -19.39
C ARG A 189 -13.83 -11.65 -18.88
N LYS A 190 -13.08 -12.75 -18.97
CA LYS A 190 -11.62 -12.79 -18.83
C LYS A 190 -10.97 -11.87 -19.84
N GLU A 191 -10.40 -10.77 -19.38
CA GLU A 191 -9.47 -9.98 -20.17
C GLU A 191 -8.04 -10.29 -19.72
N LYS A 192 -7.15 -10.49 -20.69
CA LYS A 192 -5.72 -10.60 -20.43
C LYS A 192 -5.19 -9.18 -20.24
N LEU A 193 -5.07 -8.76 -19.00
CA LEU A 193 -4.42 -7.51 -18.66
C LEU A 193 -2.90 -7.73 -18.63
N LYS A 194 -2.15 -6.81 -19.24
CA LYS A 194 -0.68 -6.81 -19.28
C LYS A 194 -0.21 -5.92 -18.14
N TYR A 195 0.32 -6.51 -17.08
CA TYR A 195 0.67 -5.77 -15.86
C TYR A 195 2.17 -5.56 -15.71
N SER A 196 2.53 -4.39 -15.21
CA SER A 196 3.87 -4.01 -14.70
C SER A 196 4.11 -4.44 -13.26
N SER A 197 3.06 -4.95 -12.62
CA SER A 197 2.98 -5.33 -11.23
C SER A 197 3.25 -6.84 -11.01
N HIS A 198 3.89 -7.20 -9.90
CA HIS A 198 4.31 -8.57 -9.62
C HIS A 198 3.71 -9.14 -8.33
N LEU A 199 3.29 -10.40 -8.37
CA LEU A 199 2.86 -11.16 -7.20
C LEU A 199 3.86 -12.28 -6.92
N ILE A 200 4.41 -12.28 -5.71
CA ILE A 200 5.33 -13.29 -5.20
C ILE A 200 4.61 -14.04 -4.09
N ARG A 201 4.64 -15.37 -4.14
CA ARG A 201 4.14 -16.22 -3.06
C ARG A 201 5.25 -17.13 -2.59
N SER A 202 5.44 -17.18 -1.28
CA SER A 202 6.44 -18.03 -0.66
C SER A 202 5.88 -18.70 0.58
N ARG A 203 6.48 -19.84 0.93
CA ARG A 203 6.18 -20.50 2.21
C ARG A 203 6.85 -19.82 3.39
N ASN A 204 8.03 -19.22 3.19
CA ASN A 204 8.82 -18.60 4.26
C ASN A 204 9.49 -17.29 3.78
N PRO A 205 9.98 -16.46 4.72
CA PRO A 205 10.53 -15.14 4.40
C PRO A 205 11.81 -15.23 3.55
N ASN A 206 12.72 -16.17 3.81
CA ASN A 206 13.98 -16.31 3.08
C ASN A 206 13.75 -16.57 1.59
N ASN A 207 12.84 -17.48 1.25
CA ASN A 207 12.46 -17.77 -0.13
C ASN A 207 11.73 -16.59 -0.79
N ALA A 208 10.95 -15.82 -0.03
CA ALA A 208 10.33 -14.60 -0.53
C ALA A 208 11.39 -13.55 -0.89
N THR A 209 12.37 -13.32 -0.01
CA THR A 209 13.49 -12.41 -0.25
C THR A 209 14.26 -12.77 -1.51
N LYS A 210 14.66 -14.04 -1.67
CA LYS A 210 15.38 -14.50 -2.87
C LYS A 210 14.54 -14.36 -4.14
N SER A 211 13.26 -14.74 -4.08
CA SER A 211 12.34 -14.60 -5.22
C SER A 211 12.16 -13.12 -5.59
N LEU A 212 12.13 -12.24 -4.59
CA LEU A 212 12.02 -10.82 -4.80
C LEU A 212 13.25 -10.25 -5.50
N TRP A 213 14.45 -10.66 -5.07
CA TRP A 213 15.69 -10.29 -5.75
C TRP A 213 15.70 -10.75 -7.20
N ASP A 214 15.33 -12.00 -7.49
CA ASP A 214 15.24 -12.52 -8.87
C ASP A 214 14.33 -11.67 -9.75
N VAL A 215 13.12 -11.38 -9.26
CA VAL A 215 12.12 -10.63 -10.02
C VAL A 215 12.60 -9.21 -10.28
N ILE A 216 13.21 -8.52 -9.32
CA ILE A 216 13.76 -7.17 -9.51
C ILE A 216 14.93 -7.22 -10.50
N LEU A 217 15.84 -8.19 -10.38
CA LEU A 217 16.97 -8.30 -11.29
C LEU A 217 16.54 -8.61 -12.72
N ARG A 218 15.49 -9.40 -12.94
CA ARG A 218 15.04 -9.80 -14.28
C ARG A 218 14.03 -8.87 -14.92
N LYS A 219 13.12 -8.32 -14.12
CA LYS A 219 11.95 -7.54 -14.59
C LYS A 219 11.93 -6.12 -14.07
N GLY A 220 12.84 -5.79 -13.15
CA GLY A 220 12.96 -4.46 -12.60
C GLY A 220 13.34 -3.45 -13.65
N VAL A 221 12.69 -2.31 -13.52
CA VAL A 221 12.85 -1.14 -14.34
C VAL A 221 14.07 -0.39 -13.84
N GLU A 222 14.99 -0.05 -14.73
CA GLU A 222 16.13 0.77 -14.35
C GLU A 222 15.71 2.23 -14.20
N SER A 223 16.07 2.83 -13.06
CA SER A 223 15.84 4.24 -12.77
C SER A 223 17.03 4.87 -12.07
N ASP A 224 17.07 6.20 -12.02
CA ASP A 224 18.08 6.91 -11.24
C ASP A 224 17.86 6.71 -9.73
N ASP A 225 18.96 6.57 -9.00
CA ASP A 225 18.96 6.55 -7.54
C ASP A 225 18.72 7.98 -7.01
N PRO A 226 17.61 8.23 -6.29
CA PRO A 226 17.29 9.56 -5.79
C PRO A 226 18.26 10.05 -4.71
N ARG A 227 19.09 9.17 -4.13
CA ARG A 227 20.07 9.48 -3.08
C ARG A 227 21.50 9.59 -3.59
N ALA A 228 21.78 9.12 -4.80
CA ALA A 228 23.14 9.10 -5.34
C ALA A 228 23.15 9.43 -6.84
N LYS A 229 23.50 10.68 -7.14
CA LYS A 229 23.59 11.19 -8.52
C LYS A 229 24.49 10.29 -9.38
N GLY A 230 23.95 9.82 -10.50
CA GLY A 230 24.65 8.95 -11.45
C GLY A 230 24.67 7.47 -11.10
N ARG A 231 24.04 7.05 -9.99
CA ARG A 231 23.80 5.62 -9.72
C ARG A 231 22.44 5.22 -10.22
N LYS A 232 22.35 3.96 -10.67
CA LYS A 232 21.12 3.32 -11.10
C LYS A 232 20.59 2.39 -10.01
N MET A 233 19.29 2.15 -10.03
CA MET A 233 18.63 1.11 -9.27
C MET A 233 17.62 0.39 -10.17
N ARG A 234 17.19 -0.81 -9.77
CA ARG A 234 16.06 -1.50 -10.40
C ARG A 234 14.86 -1.49 -9.47
N ASP A 235 13.68 -1.10 -9.98
CA ASP A 235 12.44 -0.96 -9.23
C ASP A 235 11.31 -1.81 -9.82
N ILE A 236 10.45 -2.34 -8.97
CA ILE A 236 9.18 -2.96 -9.35
C ILE A 236 8.06 -2.56 -8.39
N LYS A 237 6.83 -2.67 -8.86
CA LYS A 237 5.63 -2.72 -8.02
C LYS A 237 5.37 -4.17 -7.63
N VAL A 238 5.30 -4.47 -6.35
CA VAL A 238 5.21 -5.86 -5.89
C VAL A 238 4.25 -6.05 -4.74
N TRP A 239 3.63 -7.22 -4.76
CA TRP A 239 2.94 -7.87 -3.66
C TRP A 239 3.70 -9.15 -3.31
N VAL A 240 4.11 -9.31 -2.06
CA VAL A 240 4.72 -10.53 -1.53
C VAL A 240 3.80 -11.15 -0.47
N ARG A 241 3.42 -12.41 -0.64
CA ARG A 241 2.71 -13.20 0.36
C ARG A 241 3.62 -14.26 0.94
N VAL A 242 3.67 -14.37 2.27
CA VAL A 242 4.38 -15.43 2.97
C VAL A 242 3.41 -16.20 3.86
N GLU A 243 3.24 -17.48 3.55
CA GLU A 243 2.26 -18.34 4.26
C GLU A 243 2.66 -18.61 5.71
N ASN A 244 3.95 -18.81 5.99
CA ASN A 244 4.50 -18.94 7.34
C ASN A 244 5.44 -17.77 7.61
N PRO A 245 4.92 -16.63 8.10
CA PRO A 245 5.69 -15.39 8.14
C PRO A 245 6.64 -15.29 9.34
N VAL A 246 6.53 -16.20 10.31
CA VAL A 246 7.42 -16.25 11.47
C VAL A 246 8.85 -16.48 10.97
N PRO A 247 9.78 -15.56 11.24
CA PRO A 247 11.13 -15.67 10.71
C PRO A 247 11.88 -16.82 11.40
N GLU A 248 12.42 -17.74 10.60
CA GLU A 248 13.67 -18.41 10.97
C GLU A 248 14.78 -17.41 10.64
N ILE A 249 15.25 -16.66 11.65
CA ILE A 249 16.27 -15.64 11.43
C ILE A 249 17.57 -16.35 11.06
N ASP A 250 17.94 -16.27 9.79
CA ASP A 250 19.23 -16.71 9.30
C ASP A 250 20.27 -15.61 9.54
N TYR A 251 20.91 -15.64 10.70
CA TYR A 251 21.98 -14.71 11.07
C TYR A 251 23.27 -14.91 10.25
N GLU A 252 23.40 -16.00 9.47
CA GLU A 252 24.52 -16.12 8.53
C GLU A 252 24.34 -15.19 7.33
N THR A 253 23.09 -14.89 6.97
CA THR A 253 22.73 -14.02 5.85
C THR A 253 22.48 -12.56 6.29
N PHE A 254 22.07 -12.32 7.54
CA PHE A 254 21.63 -10.99 8.00
C PHE A 254 22.43 -10.46 9.20
N ASP A 255 22.74 -9.15 9.17
CA ASP A 255 23.46 -8.47 10.27
C ASP A 255 22.55 -8.35 11.51
N PRO A 256 22.91 -8.98 12.64
CA PRO A 256 22.11 -8.92 13.87
C PRO A 256 21.95 -7.50 14.42
N ASN A 257 22.93 -6.61 14.20
CA ASN A 257 22.83 -5.22 14.66
C ASN A 257 21.78 -4.46 13.86
N MET A 258 21.68 -4.74 12.56
CA MET A 258 20.63 -4.16 11.71
C MET A 258 19.26 -4.71 12.08
N ALA A 259 19.14 -6.01 12.31
CA ALA A 259 17.88 -6.61 12.78
C ALA A 259 17.42 -5.97 14.10
N LYS A 260 18.34 -5.77 15.04
CA LYS A 260 18.07 -5.08 16.30
C LYS A 260 17.65 -3.61 16.07
N LEU A 261 18.36 -2.87 15.23
CA LEU A 261 18.06 -1.47 14.93
C LEU A 261 16.62 -1.29 14.43
N TYR A 262 16.23 -2.05 13.40
CA TYR A 262 14.88 -1.97 12.82
C TYR A 262 13.82 -2.44 13.83
N THR A 263 14.11 -3.50 14.58
CA THR A 263 13.21 -3.96 15.64
C THR A 263 12.98 -2.87 16.67
N ASP A 264 14.05 -2.21 17.14
CA ASP A 264 13.96 -1.18 18.15
C ASP A 264 13.16 0.05 17.68
N GLN A 265 13.26 0.40 16.39
CA GLN A 265 12.47 1.46 15.74
C GLN A 265 10.96 1.14 15.77
N VAL A 266 10.59 -0.06 15.33
CA VAL A 266 9.17 -0.45 15.21
C VAL A 266 8.55 -0.75 16.59
N THR A 267 9.34 -1.23 17.55
CA THR A 267 8.85 -1.63 18.89
C THR A 267 9.00 -0.58 19.98
N GLY A 268 9.59 0.58 19.67
CA GLY A 268 9.73 1.71 20.58
C GLY A 268 10.86 1.58 21.59
N ARG A 269 11.79 0.65 21.36
CA ARG A 269 12.98 0.46 22.21
C ARG A 269 14.07 1.48 21.91
N MET A 270 13.95 2.22 20.80
CA MET A 270 14.82 3.32 20.43
C MET A 270 14.00 4.50 19.92
N LYS A 271 14.31 5.70 20.40
CA LYS A 271 13.83 6.95 19.78
C LYS A 271 14.75 7.33 18.62
N THR A 272 14.16 7.60 17.47
CA THR A 272 14.84 8.06 16.26
C THR A 272 14.36 9.47 15.91
N ASP A 273 14.71 9.97 14.73
CA ASP A 273 14.00 11.13 14.21
C ASP A 273 12.50 10.80 14.02
N HIS A 274 11.63 11.81 14.10
CA HIS A 274 10.19 11.60 13.94
C HIS A 274 9.77 11.03 12.57
N ALA A 275 10.65 10.92 11.57
CA ALA A 275 10.32 10.26 10.30
C ALA A 275 10.32 8.74 10.46
N TYR A 276 11.27 8.20 11.23
CA TYR A 276 11.51 6.77 11.46
C TYR A 276 11.23 6.34 12.91
N ASP A 277 10.40 7.10 13.63
CA ASP A 277 9.86 6.68 14.92
C ASP A 277 8.51 6.00 14.63
N GLU A 278 8.58 4.81 14.02
CA GLU A 278 7.37 4.07 13.65
C GLU A 278 6.55 3.76 14.90
N TYR A 279 7.19 3.44 16.03
CA TYR A 279 6.46 3.19 17.28
C TYR A 279 5.63 4.41 17.73
N GLU A 280 6.22 5.61 17.82
CA GLU A 280 5.45 6.81 18.18
C GLU A 280 4.35 7.12 17.17
N ARG A 281 4.55 6.75 15.90
CA ARG A 281 3.51 6.90 14.88
C ARG A 281 2.34 5.93 15.08
N MET A 282 2.61 4.71 15.54
CA MET A 282 1.60 3.65 15.73
C MET A 282 0.94 3.68 17.11
N CYS A 283 1.71 3.98 18.16
CA CYS A 283 1.34 3.83 19.57
C CYS A 283 1.43 5.14 20.37
N GLY A 284 1.86 6.25 19.74
CA GLY A 284 2.07 7.53 20.41
C GLY A 284 0.84 8.43 20.50
N GLU A 285 1.00 9.57 21.15
CA GLU A 285 -0.09 10.55 21.32
C GLU A 285 -0.33 11.37 20.03
N PRO A 286 -1.57 11.82 19.77
CA PRO A 286 -2.78 11.66 20.60
C PRO A 286 -3.59 10.38 20.30
N PHE A 287 -3.05 9.44 19.53
CA PHE A 287 -3.80 8.27 19.07
C PHE A 287 -2.98 6.99 19.21
N ASP A 288 -3.23 6.24 20.29
CA ASP A 288 -2.78 4.85 20.39
C ASP A 288 -3.60 3.98 19.44
N GLN A 289 -3.10 3.83 18.21
CA GLN A 289 -3.80 3.11 17.16
C GLN A 289 -3.87 1.62 17.44
N VAL A 290 -2.86 1.06 18.12
CA VAL A 290 -2.83 -0.34 18.51
C VAL A 290 -3.98 -0.63 19.48
N GLU A 291 -4.11 0.14 20.55
CA GLU A 291 -5.22 -0.04 21.50
C GLU A 291 -6.59 0.20 20.83
N GLY A 292 -6.68 1.20 19.94
CA GLY A 292 -7.88 1.44 19.14
C GLY A 292 -8.28 0.23 18.29
N ILE A 293 -7.30 -0.45 17.69
CA ILE A 293 -7.53 -1.66 16.92
C ILE A 293 -7.91 -2.84 17.82
N LEU A 294 -7.23 -3.07 18.94
CA LEU A 294 -7.55 -4.17 19.85
C LEU A 294 -9.02 -4.07 20.30
N ARG A 295 -9.49 -2.87 20.68
CA ARG A 295 -10.90 -2.62 21.01
C ARG A 295 -11.84 -2.86 19.83
N ASN A 296 -11.41 -2.56 18.61
CA ASN A 296 -12.21 -2.80 17.41
C ASN A 296 -12.34 -4.30 17.10
N ILE A 297 -11.25 -5.05 17.26
CA ILE A 297 -11.22 -6.52 17.11
C ILE A 297 -12.17 -7.15 18.13
N GLU A 298 -12.10 -6.74 19.39
CA GLU A 298 -13.01 -7.24 20.45
C GLU A 298 -14.49 -6.99 20.14
N LYS A 299 -14.81 -5.80 19.64
CA LYS A 299 -16.18 -5.45 19.30
C LYS A 299 -16.70 -6.27 18.13
N ASN A 300 -15.88 -6.45 17.10
CA ASN A 300 -16.22 -7.26 15.93
C ASN A 300 -14.95 -7.56 15.10
N PRO A 301 -14.41 -8.79 15.17
CA PRO A 301 -13.18 -9.17 14.48
C PRO A 301 -13.32 -9.20 12.95
N ASN A 302 -14.54 -9.29 12.43
CA ASN A 302 -14.83 -9.28 10.99
C ASN A 302 -14.91 -7.85 10.41
N ARG A 303 -14.67 -6.80 11.23
CA ARG A 303 -14.56 -5.43 10.71
C ARG A 303 -13.30 -5.27 9.89
N ARG A 304 -13.45 -4.63 8.73
CA ARG A 304 -12.32 -4.36 7.81
C ARG A 304 -11.52 -3.11 8.17
N ARG A 305 -11.54 -2.69 9.44
CA ARG A 305 -11.10 -1.35 9.91
C ARG A 305 -9.86 -1.37 10.80
N HIS A 306 -9.24 -2.53 10.97
CA HIS A 306 -8.04 -2.65 11.77
C HIS A 306 -6.84 -2.16 10.95
N LEU A 307 -6.66 -0.85 10.90
CA LEU A 307 -5.63 -0.17 10.11
C LEU A 307 -4.81 0.73 11.04
N ILE A 308 -3.51 0.55 11.05
CA ILE A 308 -2.52 1.43 11.69
C ILE A 308 -1.90 2.29 10.59
N MET A 309 -1.96 3.61 10.74
CA MET A 309 -1.28 4.56 9.86
C MET A 309 0.08 4.96 10.41
N ILE A 310 1.11 4.80 9.60
CA ILE A 310 2.47 5.28 9.88
C ILE A 310 2.71 6.59 9.14
N GLY A 311 2.31 6.64 7.86
CA GLY A 311 2.28 7.87 7.07
C GLY A 311 1.25 8.87 7.60
N ARG A 312 1.56 10.17 7.52
CA ARG A 312 0.67 11.28 7.93
C ARG A 312 0.52 12.29 6.81
N LYS A 313 -0.61 13.02 6.73
CA LYS A 313 -0.80 14.12 5.75
C LYS A 313 0.35 15.12 5.75
N GLY A 314 0.81 15.50 6.94
CA GLY A 314 1.92 16.45 7.11
C GLY A 314 3.30 15.94 6.62
N ASP A 315 3.46 14.65 6.33
CA ASP A 315 4.72 14.13 5.79
C ASP A 315 5.01 14.72 4.39
N ILE A 316 4.00 15.21 3.68
CA ILE A 316 4.19 15.84 2.38
C ILE A 316 5.09 17.10 2.48
N ASN A 317 4.95 17.88 3.56
CA ASN A 317 5.75 19.08 3.78
C ASN A 317 7.21 18.75 4.08
N ARG A 318 7.49 17.56 4.63
CA ARG A 318 8.88 17.11 4.86
C ARG A 318 9.66 17.01 3.55
N VAL A 319 8.98 16.71 2.44
CA VAL A 319 9.62 16.69 1.12
C VAL A 319 10.06 18.10 0.71
N LEU A 320 9.22 19.11 0.96
CA LEU A 320 9.57 20.52 0.74
C LEU A 320 10.74 20.96 1.64
N GLU A 321 10.80 20.44 2.86
CA GLU A 321 11.88 20.66 3.82
C GLU A 321 13.14 19.81 3.56
N GLU A 322 13.17 19.00 2.49
CA GLU A 322 14.27 18.07 2.16
C GLU A 322 14.54 17.00 3.24
N ARG A 323 13.56 16.73 4.08
CA ARG A 323 13.62 15.74 5.16
C ARG A 323 13.11 14.38 4.70
N GLU A 324 13.53 13.34 5.42
CA GLU A 324 13.05 11.99 5.18
C GLU A 324 11.56 11.84 5.55
N ILE A 325 10.91 10.93 4.84
CA ILE A 325 9.51 10.53 5.06
C ILE A 325 9.46 9.01 5.28
N PRO A 326 8.56 8.50 6.13
CA PRO A 326 8.53 7.07 6.45
C PRO A 326 8.29 6.24 5.19
N CYS A 327 9.10 5.19 5.04
CA CYS A 327 8.97 4.17 4.01
C CYS A 327 7.75 3.26 4.26
N PRO A 328 7.59 2.66 5.46
CA PRO A 328 6.35 2.00 5.83
C PRO A 328 5.25 3.05 5.96
N ARG A 329 4.07 2.73 5.43
CA ARG A 329 2.94 3.66 5.35
C ARG A 329 1.80 3.23 6.24
N TYR A 330 1.57 1.92 6.35
CA TYR A 330 0.47 1.40 7.14
C TYR A 330 0.57 -0.11 7.41
N VAL A 331 -0.20 -0.57 8.39
CA VAL A 331 -0.43 -1.99 8.70
C VAL A 331 -1.93 -2.24 8.76
N VAL A 332 -2.44 -3.20 7.99
CA VAL A 332 -3.81 -3.70 8.10
C VAL A 332 -3.79 -5.06 8.77
N LEU A 333 -4.69 -5.28 9.72
CA LEU A 333 -4.88 -6.56 10.40
C LEU A 333 -6.23 -7.15 9.99
N GLN A 334 -6.22 -8.39 9.48
CA GLN A 334 -7.45 -9.08 9.09
C GLN A 334 -7.61 -10.34 9.93
N PRO A 335 -8.28 -10.25 11.09
CA PRO A 335 -8.63 -11.42 11.87
C PRO A 335 -9.63 -12.29 11.09
N GLU A 336 -9.36 -13.58 11.05
CA GLU A 336 -10.30 -14.63 10.64
C GLU A 336 -10.61 -15.46 11.87
N VAL A 337 -11.87 -15.56 12.26
CA VAL A 337 -12.30 -16.32 13.44
C VAL A 337 -13.04 -17.56 13.00
N GLU A 338 -12.52 -18.74 13.36
CA GLU A 338 -13.08 -20.05 13.07
C GLU A 338 -12.89 -20.95 14.30
N ASP A 339 -13.96 -21.60 14.77
CA ASP A 339 -13.94 -22.49 15.94
C ASP A 339 -13.24 -21.91 17.17
N GLU A 340 -13.56 -20.66 17.53
CA GLU A 340 -12.97 -19.89 18.64
C GLU A 340 -11.47 -19.55 18.49
N LYS A 341 -10.84 -19.97 17.39
CA LYS A 341 -9.48 -19.60 17.03
C LYS A 341 -9.46 -18.39 16.12
N MET A 342 -8.59 -17.44 16.43
CA MET A 342 -8.37 -16.24 15.64
C MET A 342 -7.06 -16.35 14.87
N LYS A 343 -7.16 -16.44 13.54
CA LYS A 343 -6.02 -16.31 12.66
C LYS A 343 -5.86 -14.86 12.24
N LEU A 344 -4.78 -14.22 12.69
CA LEU A 344 -4.50 -12.82 12.37
C LEU A 344 -3.69 -12.74 11.08
N ASN A 345 -4.27 -12.23 10.00
CA ASN A 345 -3.61 -12.08 8.70
C ASN A 345 -3.13 -10.64 8.49
N PRO A 346 -1.84 -10.32 8.72
CA PRO A 346 -1.35 -8.96 8.58
C PRO A 346 -1.10 -8.60 7.11
N PHE A 347 -1.16 -7.31 6.84
CA PHE A 347 -0.84 -6.72 5.57
C PHE A 347 -0.06 -5.43 5.80
N ILE A 348 1.12 -5.29 5.22
CA ILE A 348 2.00 -4.13 5.46
C ILE A 348 2.25 -3.41 4.15
N GLY A 349 1.99 -2.10 4.13
CA GLY A 349 2.14 -1.25 2.95
C GLY A 349 3.34 -0.32 3.02
N PHE A 350 4.14 -0.32 1.97
CA PHE A 350 5.28 0.58 1.79
C PHE A 350 5.15 1.43 0.52
N ARG A 351 5.54 2.69 0.60
CA ARG A 351 5.73 3.52 -0.62
C ARG A 351 7.02 3.14 -1.36
N SER A 352 7.99 2.63 -0.61
CA SER A 352 9.36 2.40 -1.06
C SER A 352 10.03 1.43 -0.11
N ASN A 353 10.65 0.37 -0.61
CA ASN A 353 11.37 -0.58 0.24
C ASN A 353 12.60 -1.14 -0.46
N ASP A 354 13.75 -1.06 0.21
CA ASP A 354 15.02 -1.58 -0.29
C ASP A 354 15.02 -3.10 -0.10
N ALA A 355 14.85 -3.83 -1.20
CA ALA A 355 14.67 -5.27 -1.19
C ALA A 355 15.89 -6.02 -0.64
N TYR A 356 17.09 -5.44 -0.78
CA TYR A 356 18.33 -6.05 -0.31
C TYR A 356 18.67 -5.60 1.10
N GLY A 357 18.72 -4.28 1.32
CA GLY A 357 19.26 -3.68 2.54
C GLY A 357 18.27 -3.46 3.67
N ALA A 358 16.95 -3.43 3.41
CA ALA A 358 15.94 -3.08 4.41
C ALA A 358 14.85 -4.16 4.58
N PHE A 359 14.27 -4.66 3.48
CA PHE A 359 13.13 -5.59 3.49
C PHE A 359 13.28 -6.77 4.47
N PRO A 360 14.42 -7.49 4.54
CA PRO A 360 14.58 -8.59 5.49
C PRO A 360 14.52 -8.13 6.96
N TYR A 361 15.06 -6.95 7.26
CA TYR A 361 15.07 -6.38 8.62
C TYR A 361 13.71 -5.79 8.98
N ASP A 362 13.06 -5.09 8.04
CA ASP A 362 11.69 -4.63 8.19
C ASP A 362 10.75 -5.82 8.46
N TRP A 363 10.93 -6.94 7.73
CA TRP A 363 10.13 -8.15 7.93
C TRP A 363 10.22 -8.67 9.36
N ILE A 364 11.44 -8.79 9.89
CA ILE A 364 11.68 -9.23 11.27
C ILE A 364 11.02 -8.25 12.26
N ALA A 365 11.27 -6.95 12.07
CA ALA A 365 10.79 -5.91 12.96
C ALA A 365 9.26 -5.86 13.05
N PHE A 366 8.56 -5.89 11.90
CA PHE A 366 7.10 -5.90 11.88
C PHE A 366 6.51 -7.22 12.38
N ASN A 367 7.14 -8.37 12.13
CA ASN A 367 6.67 -9.63 12.68
C ASN A 367 6.73 -9.61 14.22
N LEU A 368 7.84 -9.13 14.79
CA LEU A 368 8.00 -8.97 16.24
C LEU A 368 7.00 -7.96 16.80
N PHE A 369 6.82 -6.81 16.13
CA PHE A 369 5.81 -5.83 16.53
C PHE A 369 4.41 -6.44 16.58
N ILE A 370 3.97 -7.15 15.55
CA ILE A 370 2.63 -7.76 15.53
C ILE A 370 2.49 -8.79 16.65
N ARG A 371 3.53 -9.60 16.90
CA ARG A 371 3.51 -10.57 17.99
C ARG A 371 3.41 -9.90 19.37
N GLU A 372 4.32 -8.98 19.67
CA GLU A 372 4.46 -8.36 20.99
C GLU A 372 3.38 -7.31 21.28
N LYS A 373 2.95 -6.55 20.27
CA LYS A 373 2.05 -5.40 20.46
C LYS A 373 0.61 -5.69 20.09
N VAL A 374 0.33 -6.80 19.40
CA VAL A 374 -1.03 -7.15 18.99
C VAL A 374 -1.43 -8.52 19.49
N MET A 375 -0.70 -9.58 19.12
CA MET A 375 -1.10 -10.95 19.44
C MET A 375 -0.97 -11.28 20.92
N GLU A 376 0.10 -10.86 21.59
CA GLU A 376 0.27 -11.02 23.04
C GLU A 376 -0.86 -10.31 23.81
N PRO A 377 -1.17 -9.02 23.56
CA PRO A 377 -2.33 -8.37 24.16
C PRO A 377 -3.68 -9.04 23.85
N LEU A 378 -3.89 -9.58 22.65
CA LEU A 378 -5.12 -10.34 22.35
C LEU A 378 -5.18 -11.66 23.14
N SER A 379 -4.05 -12.37 23.25
CA SER A 379 -3.95 -13.58 24.09
C SER A 379 -4.25 -13.28 25.56
N GLU A 380 -3.70 -12.19 26.10
CA GLU A 380 -3.97 -11.74 27.47
C GLU A 380 -5.44 -11.40 27.71
N ARG A 381 -6.17 -11.02 26.66
CA ARG A 381 -7.60 -10.74 26.67
C ARG A 381 -8.47 -11.99 26.39
N GLY A 382 -7.85 -13.16 26.30
CA GLY A 382 -8.54 -14.45 26.22
C GLY A 382 -8.81 -14.97 24.81
N TYR A 383 -8.20 -14.39 23.76
CA TYR A 383 -8.30 -14.92 22.40
C TYR A 383 -7.23 -15.98 22.14
N ASP A 384 -7.61 -17.13 21.56
CA ASP A 384 -6.66 -18.08 20.98
C ASP A 384 -6.21 -17.55 19.61
N VAL A 385 -5.13 -16.78 19.59
CA VAL A 385 -4.65 -16.09 18.39
C VAL A 385 -3.39 -16.74 17.81
N GLU A 386 -3.43 -17.03 16.51
CA GLU A 386 -2.28 -17.46 15.73
C GLU A 386 -1.97 -16.47 14.59
N MET A 387 -0.72 -16.47 14.15
CA MET A 387 -0.29 -15.66 13.01
C MET A 387 -0.68 -16.39 11.72
N GLY A 388 -1.53 -15.76 10.91
CA GLY A 388 -1.80 -16.21 9.54
C GLY A 388 -0.75 -15.72 8.54
N PRO A 389 -0.98 -15.93 7.23
CA PRO A 389 -0.12 -15.37 6.20
C PRO A 389 0.08 -13.87 6.36
N LEU A 390 1.32 -13.42 6.12
CA LEU A 390 1.67 -12.01 6.06
C LEU A 390 1.78 -11.59 4.60
N ASP A 391 1.06 -10.54 4.25
CA ASP A 391 1.18 -9.89 2.97
C ASP A 391 1.95 -8.58 3.09
N TRP A 392 2.77 -8.31 2.08
CA TRP A 392 3.66 -7.16 2.01
C TRP A 392 3.50 -6.53 0.66
N GLU A 393 3.24 -5.23 0.63
CA GLU A 393 3.17 -4.50 -0.61
C GLU A 393 4.21 -3.38 -0.65
N SER A 394 4.74 -3.13 -1.84
CA SER A 394 5.52 -1.93 -2.07
C SER A 394 5.21 -1.33 -3.43
N ALA A 395 4.89 -0.04 -3.41
CA ALA A 395 4.75 0.76 -4.62
C ALA A 395 6.11 0.91 -5.34
N SER A 396 7.24 0.84 -4.63
CA SER A 396 8.60 0.91 -5.18
C SER A 396 9.54 -0.04 -4.42
N MET A 397 9.55 -1.31 -4.83
CA MET A 397 10.49 -2.30 -4.32
C MET A 397 11.73 -2.32 -5.20
N HIS A 398 12.90 -2.03 -4.61
CA HIS A 398 14.09 -1.72 -5.41
C HIS A 398 15.37 -2.32 -4.85
N ILE A 399 16.37 -2.44 -5.73
CA ILE A 399 17.75 -2.77 -5.40
C ILE A 399 18.66 -1.69 -5.98
N TYR A 400 19.48 -1.10 -5.12
CA TYR A 400 20.50 -0.13 -5.53
C TYR A 400 21.60 -0.78 -6.35
N GLY A 401 22.18 -0.06 -7.32
CA GLY A 401 23.21 -0.61 -8.20
C GLY A 401 24.44 -1.17 -7.49
N ARG A 402 24.85 -0.55 -6.39
CA ARG A 402 25.95 -1.05 -5.53
C ARG A 402 25.69 -2.43 -4.93
N ASP A 403 24.42 -2.78 -4.76
CA ASP A 403 23.97 -4.02 -4.13
C ASP A 403 23.60 -5.08 -5.18
N MET A 404 23.23 -4.65 -6.40
CA MET A 404 23.08 -5.55 -7.56
C MET A 404 24.37 -6.32 -7.87
N GLU A 405 25.53 -5.68 -7.75
CA GLU A 405 26.84 -6.33 -7.96
C GLU A 405 27.08 -7.47 -6.96
N LYS A 406 26.69 -7.25 -5.69
CA LYS A 406 26.81 -8.28 -4.64
C LYS A 406 25.91 -9.47 -4.92
N LEU A 407 24.67 -9.23 -5.35
CA LEU A 407 23.72 -10.29 -5.65
C LEU A 407 24.13 -11.14 -6.85
N LYS A 408 24.71 -10.54 -7.89
CA LYS A 408 25.29 -11.27 -9.02
C LYS A 408 26.48 -12.15 -8.58
N PHE A 409 27.28 -11.68 -7.63
CA PHE A 409 28.40 -12.44 -7.09
C PHE A 409 27.96 -13.63 -6.22
N MET A 410 26.80 -13.54 -5.57
CA MET A 410 26.25 -14.62 -4.73
C MET A 410 25.70 -15.83 -5.53
N GLY A 411 25.81 -15.85 -6.86
CA GLY A 411 25.77 -17.07 -7.67
C GLY A 411 24.39 -17.66 -8.00
N ASP A 412 23.29 -17.10 -7.50
CA ASP A 412 21.94 -17.65 -7.70
C ASP A 412 21.10 -16.90 -8.78
N PHE A 413 21.65 -15.84 -9.40
CA PHE A 413 20.91 -14.97 -10.33
C PHE A 413 21.72 -14.68 -11.60
N GLU A 414 21.63 -15.59 -12.58
CA GLU A 414 22.02 -15.34 -13.99
C GLU A 414 20.89 -14.63 -14.77
#